data_AF-A0A4Q3R6N1-F1
#
_entry.id   AF-A0A4Q3R6N1-F1
#
_cell.length_a   1.000
_cell.length_b   1.000
_cell.length_c   1.000
_cell.angle_alpha   90.00
_cell.angle_beta   90.00
_cell.angle_gamma   90.00
#
_symmetry.space_group_name_H-M   'P 1'
#
loop_
_entity.id
_entity.type
_entity.pdbx_description
1 polymer ?
#
loop_
_entity_poly.entity_id
_entity_poly.type
_entity_poly.pdbx_seq_one_letter_code
_entity_poly.pdbx_strand_id
1 'polypeptide(L)'
;MKLLLLAGIAALPFVTQNCKSSQRQPNTNCFKGKLEIKGICSNYTIKLVEGNIDTSKIASTWKNEATNKTYTNVFALGSPCSFPTTINEGDEFYFTLDDSPQNCNVCMAYYPKPPKALRIKVLDKPCN
;
A
#
# COMPACT_ATOMS: atom_id res chain seq x y z
N MET A 1 24.57 -59.65 -47.29
CA MET A 1 24.61 -59.61 -45.80
C MET A 1 24.45 -58.14 -45.41
N LYS A 2 23.25 -57.66 -45.09
CA LYS A 2 22.54 -57.78 -43.80
C LYS A 2 23.34 -57.16 -42.66
N LEU A 3 23.03 -55.92 -42.29
CA LEU A 3 23.04 -55.42 -40.91
C LEU A 3 22.24 -54.11 -40.84
N LEU A 4 21.00 -54.26 -40.41
CA LEU A 4 20.12 -53.20 -39.95
C LEU A 4 20.57 -52.79 -38.55
N LEU A 5 20.84 -51.51 -38.32
CA LEU A 5 21.00 -50.94 -36.98
C LEU A 5 19.85 -49.98 -36.73
N LEU A 6 18.86 -50.47 -35.96
CA LEU A 6 17.79 -49.68 -35.37
C LEU A 6 18.33 -48.94 -34.15
N ALA A 7 18.49 -47.62 -34.26
CA ALA A 7 18.74 -46.77 -33.11
C ALA A 7 17.39 -46.37 -32.49
N GLY A 8 17.08 -46.95 -31.33
CA GLY A 8 15.90 -46.59 -30.53
C GLY A 8 16.05 -45.20 -29.92
N ILE A 9 15.13 -44.30 -30.25
CA ILE A 9 15.03 -42.97 -29.63
C ILE A 9 14.21 -43.16 -28.35
N ALA A 10 14.90 -43.12 -27.20
CA ALA A 10 14.25 -43.04 -25.89
C ALA A 10 13.69 -41.61 -25.70
N ALA A 11 12.38 -41.44 -25.87
CA ALA A 11 11.69 -40.20 -25.54
C ALA A 11 11.50 -40.10 -24.01
N LEU A 12 12.27 -39.22 -23.37
CA LEU A 12 12.06 -38.80 -21.99
C LEU A 12 10.84 -37.86 -21.92
N PRO A 13 9.80 -38.14 -21.10
CA PRO A 13 8.72 -37.19 -20.91
C PRO A 13 9.22 -36.01 -20.08
N PHE A 14 9.34 -34.85 -20.72
CA PHE A 14 9.49 -33.57 -20.03
C PHE A 14 8.23 -33.34 -19.18
N VAL A 15 8.37 -33.46 -17.87
CA VAL A 15 7.34 -33.03 -16.93
C VAL A 15 7.21 -31.51 -17.06
N THR A 16 6.15 -31.06 -17.72
CA THR A 16 5.75 -29.65 -17.68
C THR A 16 5.29 -29.34 -16.27
N GLN A 17 6.21 -28.82 -15.44
CA GLN A 17 5.82 -28.16 -14.20
C GLN A 17 4.99 -26.94 -14.60
N ASN A 18 3.67 -27.11 -14.65
CA ASN A 18 2.74 -26.01 -14.53
C ASN A 18 3.00 -25.39 -13.16
N CYS A 19 3.88 -24.39 -13.12
CA CYS A 19 3.91 -23.39 -12.07
C CYS A 19 2.51 -22.77 -12.04
N LYS A 20 1.63 -23.35 -11.23
CA LYS A 20 0.42 -22.68 -10.75
C LYS A 20 0.93 -21.49 -9.97
N SER A 21 1.16 -20.35 -10.63
CA SER A 21 1.12 -19.08 -9.92
C SER A 21 -0.26 -19.09 -9.28
N SER A 22 -0.29 -19.23 -7.96
CA SER A 22 -1.50 -18.94 -7.21
C SER A 22 -1.85 -17.52 -7.60
N GLN A 23 -2.82 -17.35 -8.49
CA GLN A 23 -3.46 -16.06 -8.71
C GLN A 23 -4.16 -15.75 -7.39
N ARG A 24 -3.40 -15.18 -6.46
CA ARG A 24 -3.92 -14.65 -5.21
C ARG A 24 -4.93 -13.60 -5.65
N GLN A 25 -6.19 -13.83 -5.30
CA GLN A 25 -7.23 -12.87 -5.58
C GLN A 25 -6.77 -11.49 -5.07
N PRO A 26 -6.90 -10.42 -5.88
CA PRO A 26 -6.55 -9.08 -5.44
C PRO A 26 -7.30 -8.80 -4.15
N ASN A 27 -6.56 -8.56 -3.07
CA ASN A 27 -7.15 -8.21 -1.79
C ASN A 27 -7.81 -6.84 -1.99
N THR A 28 -9.14 -6.83 -2.16
CA THR A 28 -9.93 -5.66 -2.57
C THR A 28 -9.86 -4.49 -1.58
N ASN A 29 -9.26 -4.71 -0.41
CA ASN A 29 -9.10 -3.72 0.65
C ASN A 29 -7.62 -3.35 0.91
N CYS A 30 -6.71 -3.71 0.00
CA CYS A 30 -5.28 -3.43 0.14
C CYS A 30 -4.85 -2.26 -0.75
N PHE A 31 -4.17 -1.29 -0.15
CA PHE A 31 -3.77 -0.04 -0.78
C PHE A 31 -2.28 0.19 -0.58
N LYS A 32 -1.67 0.94 -1.50
CA LYS A 32 -0.31 1.45 -1.33
C LYS A 32 -0.36 2.94 -1.07
N GLY A 33 0.27 3.37 0.00
CA GLY A 33 0.38 4.76 0.41
C GLY A 33 1.81 5.24 0.39
N LYS A 34 1.99 6.56 0.36
CA LYS A 34 3.26 7.23 0.63
C LYS A 34 3.07 8.27 1.72
N LEU A 35 3.96 8.31 2.71
CA LEU A 35 3.95 9.35 3.73
C LEU A 35 4.57 10.63 3.13
N GLU A 36 3.75 11.58 2.73
CA GLU A 36 4.20 12.84 2.11
C GLU A 36 4.67 13.86 3.17
N ILE A 37 4.00 13.87 4.33
CA ILE A 37 4.35 14.77 5.44
C ILE A 37 4.19 14.02 6.77
N LYS A 38 5.23 14.04 7.60
CA LYS A 38 5.28 13.51 8.98
C LYS A 38 5.22 14.69 9.96
N GLY A 39 4.11 15.43 9.93
CA GLY A 39 3.88 16.60 10.76
C GLY A 39 3.80 16.28 12.26
N ILE A 40 4.04 17.28 13.11
CA ILE A 40 3.99 17.12 14.57
C ILE A 40 2.63 16.57 15.04
N CYS A 41 2.64 15.83 16.14
CA CYS A 41 1.43 15.25 16.75
C CYS A 41 0.59 14.38 15.79
N SER A 42 1.26 13.62 14.92
CA SER A 42 0.61 12.73 13.95
C SER A 42 -0.31 13.47 12.98
N ASN A 43 -0.10 14.77 12.76
CA ASN A 43 -0.74 15.53 11.67
C ASN A 43 -0.08 15.17 10.33
N TYR A 44 -0.22 13.90 9.96
CA TYR A 44 0.43 13.32 8.79
C TYR A 44 -0.42 13.46 7.54
N THR A 45 0.25 13.56 6.40
CA THR A 45 -0.35 13.57 5.06
C THR A 45 0.10 12.32 4.32
N ILE A 46 -0.86 11.50 3.90
CA ILE A 46 -0.61 10.25 3.19
C ILE A 46 -1.20 10.38 1.78
N LYS A 47 -0.40 10.07 0.76
CA LYS A 47 -0.83 9.97 -0.63
C LYS A 47 -1.25 8.55 -0.94
N LEU A 48 -2.36 8.39 -1.65
CA LEU A 48 -2.74 7.13 -2.28
C LEU A 48 -1.91 6.94 -3.56
N VAL A 49 -1.10 5.88 -3.61
CA VAL A 49 -0.23 5.53 -4.74
C VAL A 49 -0.87 4.45 -5.60
N GLU A 50 -1.39 3.38 -4.98
CA GLU A 50 -2.05 2.28 -5.67
C GLU A 50 -3.34 1.85 -4.94
N GLY A 51 -4.35 1.42 -5.71
CA GLY A 51 -5.68 1.04 -5.23
C GLY A 51 -6.74 2.10 -5.52
N ASN A 52 -8.00 1.75 -5.25
CA ASN A 52 -9.14 2.63 -5.53
C ASN A 52 -9.92 2.90 -4.24
N ILE A 53 -9.76 4.11 -3.70
CA ILE A 53 -10.56 4.63 -2.59
C ILE A 53 -11.57 5.59 -3.19
N ASP A 54 -12.82 5.55 -2.70
CA ASP A 54 -13.83 6.55 -3.04
C ASP A 54 -13.26 7.97 -2.88
N THR A 55 -13.21 8.69 -4.01
CA THR A 55 -12.65 10.05 -4.10
C THR A 55 -13.33 11.05 -3.17
N SER A 56 -14.55 10.78 -2.70
CA SER A 56 -15.23 11.61 -1.69
C SER A 56 -14.52 11.59 -0.33
N LYS A 57 -13.73 10.55 -0.08
CA LYS A 57 -13.02 10.27 1.18
C LYS A 57 -11.56 10.72 1.19
N ILE A 58 -11.03 11.22 0.08
CA ILE A 58 -9.67 11.77 -0.02
C ILE A 58 -9.71 13.16 -0.67
N ALA A 59 -8.70 13.98 -0.45
CA ALA A 59 -8.56 15.24 -1.16
C ALA A 59 -7.87 14.97 -2.51
N SER A 60 -8.59 15.21 -3.62
CA SER A 60 -8.02 15.14 -4.97
C SER A 60 -6.88 16.14 -5.15
N THR A 61 -6.99 17.30 -4.51
CA THR A 61 -5.94 18.33 -4.43
C THR A 61 -6.01 19.00 -3.07
N TRP A 62 -4.85 19.20 -2.44
CA TRP A 62 -4.70 19.92 -1.19
C TRP A 62 -3.40 20.73 -1.21
N LYS A 63 -3.47 21.99 -0.79
CA LYS A 63 -2.30 22.87 -0.67
C LYS A 63 -1.89 22.94 0.80
N ASN A 64 -0.64 22.62 1.08
CA ASN A 64 -0.03 22.85 2.39
C ASN A 64 0.24 24.34 2.56
N GLU A 65 -0.51 25.01 3.42
CA GLU A 65 -0.39 26.46 3.66
C GLU A 65 0.95 26.86 4.27
N ALA A 66 1.63 25.96 5.01
CA ALA A 66 2.93 26.24 5.61
C ALA A 66 4.07 26.26 4.59
N THR A 67 3.95 25.51 3.49
CA THR A 67 5.03 25.36 2.48
C THR A 67 4.64 25.83 1.08
N ASN A 68 3.37 26.20 0.89
CA ASN A 68 2.75 26.46 -0.41
C ASN A 68 2.82 25.30 -1.42
N LYS A 69 3.23 24.09 -1.02
CA LYS A 69 3.26 22.92 -1.89
C LYS A 69 1.87 22.31 -2.06
N THR A 70 1.57 21.85 -3.27
CA THR A 70 0.32 21.19 -3.59
C THR A 70 0.53 19.68 -3.71
N TYR A 71 -0.38 18.92 -3.11
CA TYR A 71 -0.41 17.47 -3.13
C TYR A 71 -1.73 16.97 -3.73
N THR A 72 -1.71 15.79 -4.34
CA THR A 72 -2.89 15.19 -4.97
C THR A 72 -3.15 13.80 -4.42
N ASN A 73 -4.43 13.41 -4.40
CA ASN A 73 -4.90 12.13 -3.88
C ASN A 73 -4.39 11.84 -2.45
N VAL A 74 -4.53 12.84 -1.57
CA VAL A 74 -4.02 12.78 -0.20
C VAL A 74 -5.13 12.76 0.84
N PHE A 75 -4.83 12.18 2.00
CA PHE A 75 -5.68 12.21 3.18
C PHE A 75 -4.83 12.36 4.45
N ALA A 76 -5.46 12.83 5.52
CA ALA A 76 -4.87 12.89 6.85
C ALA A 76 -4.93 11.53 7.55
N LEU A 77 -3.91 11.23 8.36
CA LEU A 77 -3.94 10.04 9.21
C LEU A 77 -5.05 10.15 10.27
N GLY A 78 -5.98 9.20 10.27
CA GLY A 78 -7.05 9.06 11.26
C GLY A 78 -6.77 8.01 12.35
N SER A 79 -5.71 7.22 12.20
CA SER A 79 -5.30 6.15 13.14
C SER A 79 -3.92 6.43 13.78
N PRO A 80 -3.77 7.53 14.53
CA PRO A 80 -2.47 7.99 15.02
C PRO A 80 -1.80 7.03 16.01
N CYS A 81 -2.57 6.16 16.67
CA CYS A 81 -2.09 5.31 17.75
C CYS A 81 -1.40 4.05 17.24
N SER A 82 -1.87 3.52 16.11
CA SER A 82 -1.36 2.28 15.51
C SER A 82 -0.43 2.52 14.33
N PHE A 83 -0.14 3.78 14.00
CA PHE A 83 0.75 4.09 12.88
C PHE A 83 2.21 3.85 13.28
N PRO A 84 2.95 2.97 12.57
CA PRO A 84 4.33 2.63 12.93
C PRO A 84 5.25 3.85 12.92
N THR A 85 6.05 4.02 13.98
CA THR A 85 7.03 5.12 14.09
C THR A 85 8.19 4.98 13.10
N THR A 86 8.40 3.77 12.58
CA THR A 86 9.43 3.40 11.62
C THR A 86 9.21 3.96 10.22
N ILE A 87 7.98 4.35 9.86
CA ILE A 87 7.66 4.94 8.54
C ILE A 87 8.00 6.44 8.58
N ASN A 88 8.81 6.88 7.62
CA ASN A 88 9.29 8.25 7.50
C ASN A 88 8.76 8.95 6.25
N GLU A 89 8.97 10.26 6.16
CA GLU A 89 8.60 11.02 4.95
C GLU A 89 9.30 10.43 3.73
N GLY A 90 8.55 10.25 2.65
CA GLY A 90 9.03 9.63 1.43
C GLY A 90 8.78 8.13 1.35
N ASP A 91 8.58 7.44 2.48
CA ASP A 91 8.41 5.99 2.49
C ASP A 91 7.05 5.59 1.90
N GLU A 92 7.08 4.51 1.12
CA GLU A 92 5.89 3.82 0.64
C GLU A 92 5.58 2.62 1.55
N PHE A 93 4.30 2.39 1.80
CA PHE A 93 3.84 1.30 2.66
C PHE A 93 2.48 0.79 2.21
N TYR A 94 2.14 -0.42 2.62
CA TYR A 94 0.85 -1.03 2.33
C TYR A 94 -0.08 -0.90 3.53
N PHE A 95 -1.36 -0.70 3.27
CA PHE A 95 -2.36 -0.55 4.33
C PHE A 95 -3.74 -1.06 3.91
N THR A 96 -4.60 -1.29 4.89
CA THR A 96 -6.04 -1.46 4.73
C THR A 96 -6.80 -0.35 5.45
N LEU A 97 -8.05 -0.09 5.06
CA LEU A 97 -8.94 0.75 5.85
C LEU A 97 -9.36 -0.01 7.13
N ASP A 98 -9.43 0.69 8.24
CA ASP A 98 -9.82 0.14 9.54
C ASP A 98 -10.64 1.19 10.31
N ASP A 99 -11.96 1.07 10.29
CA ASP A 99 -12.86 2.05 10.92
C ASP A 99 -12.93 1.93 12.45
N SER A 100 -12.15 1.02 13.06
CA SER A 100 -12.09 0.86 14.50
C SER A 100 -11.71 2.17 15.20
N PRO A 101 -12.48 2.63 16.19
CA PRO A 101 -12.16 3.84 16.92
C PRO A 101 -10.85 3.67 17.69
N GLN A 102 -10.06 4.74 17.77
CA GLN A 102 -8.82 4.76 18.55
C GLN A 102 -8.87 5.86 19.61
N ASN A 103 -8.62 5.47 20.86
CA ASN A 103 -8.52 6.37 22.00
C ASN A 103 -7.07 6.33 22.49
N CYS A 104 -6.24 7.26 22.04
CA CYS A 104 -4.91 7.47 22.60
C CYS A 104 -4.63 8.95 22.83
N ASN A 105 -3.68 9.20 23.71
CA ASN A 105 -3.20 10.55 23.98
C ASN A 105 -2.44 11.06 22.76
N VAL A 106 -3.00 12.06 22.10
CA VAL A 106 -2.34 12.81 21.03
C VAL A 106 -2.00 14.21 21.56
N CYS A 107 -0.83 14.73 21.21
CA CYS A 107 -0.52 16.11 21.57
C CYS A 107 -1.38 17.10 20.77
N MET A 108 -1.65 18.27 21.36
CA MET A 108 -2.57 19.27 20.81
C MET A 108 -1.93 20.24 19.82
N ALA A 109 -0.67 20.01 19.43
CA ALA A 109 0.02 20.91 18.51
C ALA A 109 -0.55 20.79 17.08
N TYR A 110 -0.66 21.93 16.41
CA TYR A 110 -1.26 22.02 15.09
C TYR A 110 -0.20 22.01 13.99
N TYR A 111 -0.45 21.22 12.95
CA TYR A 111 0.20 21.32 11.65
C TYR A 111 -0.87 21.13 10.54
N PRO A 112 -0.83 21.90 9.44
CA PRO A 112 -1.81 21.77 8.36
C PRO A 112 -1.84 20.34 7.79
N LYS A 113 -3.05 19.79 7.63
CA LYS A 113 -3.28 18.47 7.04
C LYS A 113 -4.49 18.48 6.11
N PRO A 114 -4.62 17.51 5.19
CA PRO A 114 -5.80 17.39 4.33
C PRO A 114 -7.10 17.33 5.14
N PRO A 115 -8.21 17.87 4.61
CA PRO A 115 -9.49 17.94 5.32
C PRO A 115 -10.17 16.57 5.48
N LYS A 116 -9.75 15.58 4.71
CA LYS A 116 -10.29 14.21 4.76
C LYS A 116 -9.34 13.32 5.53
N ALA A 117 -9.82 12.63 6.56
CA ALA A 117 -9.03 11.71 7.36
C ALA A 117 -9.53 10.27 7.20
N LEU A 118 -8.59 9.33 7.05
CA LEU A 118 -8.88 7.91 6.98
C LEU A 118 -8.15 7.17 8.10
N ARG A 119 -8.87 6.23 8.71
CA ARG A 119 -8.26 5.29 9.64
C ARG A 119 -7.72 4.10 8.86
N ILE A 120 -6.46 3.77 9.11
CA ILE A 120 -5.73 2.75 8.38
C ILE A 120 -4.98 1.83 9.32
N LYS A 121 -4.76 0.60 8.86
CA LYS A 121 -3.86 -0.36 9.46
C LYS A 121 -2.74 -0.67 8.48
N VAL A 122 -1.50 -0.40 8.88
CA VAL A 122 -0.31 -0.73 8.08
C VAL A 122 -0.12 -2.25 8.06
N LEU A 123 0.28 -2.77 6.91
CA LEU A 123 0.54 -4.18 6.68
C LEU A 123 2.04 -4.47 6.69
N ASP A 124 2.43 -5.64 7.18
CA ASP A 124 3.82 -6.09 7.18
C ASP A 124 4.29 -6.59 5.81
N LYS A 125 3.37 -6.78 4.85
CA LYS A 125 3.64 -7.36 3.54
C LYS A 125 2.88 -6.64 2.41
N PRO A 126 3.40 -6.64 1.18
CA PRO A 126 2.73 -6.11 0.00
C PRO A 126 1.37 -6.76 -0.29
N CYS A 127 0.57 -6.05 -1.10
CA CYS A 127 -0.66 -6.57 -1.69
C CYS A 127 -0.34 -7.68 -2.72
N ASN A 128 -0.15 -8.91 -2.22
CA ASN A 128 0.06 -10.18 -2.94
C ASN A 128 1.35 -10.40 -3.73
#